data_AF-A0A966W2K6-F1
#
_entry.id   AF-A0A966W2K6-F1
#
_cell.length_a   1.000
_cell.length_b   1.000
_cell.length_c   1.000
_cell.angle_alpha   90.00
_cell.angle_beta   90.00
_cell.angle_gamma   90.00
#
_symmetry.space_group_name_H-M   'P 1'
#
loop_
_entity.id
_entity.type
_entity.pdbx_description
1 polymer ?
#
loop_
_entity_poly.entity_id
_entity_poly.type
_entity_poly.pdbx_seq_one_letter_code
_entity_poly.pdbx_strand_id
1 'polypeptide(L)'
;MNVTRKWRRLLAVGCSHGIHADRKAIAAVLKFRDAFKPDVCIHLGDFCDTTAFRSGAKGTSDESEPIQPDVDGGIDFLEKLRPTLVFCGNHEDRLYRMQHSSNAIVSHCAAGVIAEIQKTCGKLKAELVEWSGITQGRVIGGHRFMHGVFYNENATRD
;
A
#
# COMPACT_ATOMS: atom_id res chain seq x y z
N MET A 1 -21.43 -27.29 26.66
CA MET A 1 -20.16 -26.62 26.30
C MET A 1 -20.20 -26.38 24.80
N ASN A 2 -20.34 -25.14 24.33
CA ASN A 2 -20.38 -24.87 22.88
C ASN A 2 -18.95 -25.05 22.33
N VAL A 3 -18.70 -26.14 21.61
CA VAL A 3 -17.37 -26.55 21.09
C VAL A 3 -16.95 -25.71 19.86
N THR A 4 -17.78 -24.78 19.39
CA THR A 4 -17.49 -23.96 18.22
C THR A 4 -16.78 -22.68 18.63
N ARG A 5 -15.44 -22.74 18.75
CA ARG A 5 -14.62 -21.51 18.78
C ARG A 5 -14.83 -20.78 17.45
N LYS A 6 -15.37 -19.55 17.50
CA LYS A 6 -15.52 -18.71 16.31
C LYS A 6 -14.13 -18.24 15.85
N TRP A 7 -13.63 -18.84 14.77
CA TRP A 7 -12.38 -18.40 14.13
C TRP A 7 -12.58 -17.05 13.45
N ARG A 8 -11.56 -16.19 13.54
CA ARG A 8 -11.52 -14.93 12.79
C ARG A 8 -10.89 -15.16 11.43
N ARG A 9 -11.46 -14.53 10.40
CA ARG A 9 -10.98 -14.59 9.02
C ARG A 9 -10.06 -13.43 8.72
N LEU A 10 -8.95 -13.72 8.05
CA LEU A 10 -7.96 -12.74 7.62
C LEU A 10 -7.83 -12.79 6.11
N LEU A 11 -7.85 -11.62 5.46
CA LEU A 11 -7.48 -11.43 4.07
C LEU A 11 -6.31 -10.45 4.01
N ALA A 12 -5.25 -10.80 3.28
CA ALA A 12 -4.16 -9.91 2.96
C ALA A 12 -3.97 -9.88 1.43
N VAL A 13 -3.72 -8.69 0.90
CA VAL A 13 -3.38 -8.43 -0.51
C VAL A 13 -2.35 -7.32 -0.55
N GLY A 14 -1.42 -7.33 -1.49
CA GLY A 14 -0.40 -6.28 -1.66
C GLY A 14 -0.07 -6.07 -3.12
N CYS A 15 0.88 -5.17 -3.41
CA CYS A 15 1.40 -4.91 -4.76
C CYS A 15 0.28 -4.67 -5.79
N SER A 16 -0.65 -3.77 -5.48
CA SER A 16 -1.65 -3.37 -6.47
C SER A 16 -1.10 -2.33 -7.45
N HIS A 17 -0.06 -1.57 -7.08
CA HIS A 17 0.65 -0.63 -7.97
C HIS A 17 -0.29 0.29 -8.77
N GLY A 18 -1.29 0.87 -8.11
CA GLY A 18 -2.18 1.88 -8.68
C GLY A 18 -2.80 1.45 -10.01
N ILE A 19 -2.48 2.20 -11.07
CA ILE A 19 -3.01 1.96 -12.43
C ILE A 19 -2.43 0.73 -13.12
N HIS A 20 -1.37 0.14 -12.58
CA HIS A 20 -0.70 -1.03 -13.15
C HIS A 20 -1.36 -2.36 -12.75
N ALA A 21 -2.29 -2.33 -11.78
CA ALA A 21 -3.04 -3.52 -11.38
C ALA A 21 -3.77 -4.17 -12.57
N ASP A 22 -3.67 -5.50 -12.69
CA ASP A 22 -4.54 -6.24 -13.60
C ASP A 22 -6.00 -6.16 -13.13
N ARG A 23 -6.87 -5.67 -14.01
CA ARG A 23 -8.29 -5.44 -13.68
C ARG A 23 -9.04 -6.72 -13.32
N LYS A 24 -8.66 -7.88 -13.88
CA LYS A 24 -9.30 -9.16 -13.57
C LYS A 24 -8.84 -9.65 -12.19
N ALA A 25 -7.57 -9.48 -11.85
CA ALA A 25 -7.03 -9.78 -10.52
C ALA A 25 -7.74 -8.95 -9.44
N ILE A 26 -7.87 -7.63 -9.65
CA ILE A 26 -8.59 -6.74 -8.74
C ILE A 26 -10.05 -7.20 -8.57
N ALA A 27 -10.76 -7.46 -9.67
CA ALA A 27 -12.14 -7.94 -9.60
C ALA A 27 -12.27 -9.27 -8.84
N ALA A 28 -11.31 -10.19 -9.02
CA ALA A 28 -11.28 -11.47 -8.32
C ALA A 28 -11.04 -11.28 -6.81
N VAL A 29 -10.10 -10.43 -6.41
CA VAL A 29 -9.82 -10.11 -5.00
C VAL A 29 -11.05 -9.48 -4.34
N LEU A 30 -11.68 -8.49 -4.98
CA LEU A 30 -12.85 -7.81 -4.44
C LEU A 30 -14.05 -8.78 -4.30
N LYS A 31 -14.29 -9.61 -5.32
CA LYS A 31 -15.32 -10.67 -5.26
C LYS A 31 -15.04 -11.66 -4.14
N PHE A 32 -13.78 -12.09 -3.98
CA PHE A 32 -13.39 -12.98 -2.90
C PHE A 32 -13.58 -12.32 -1.54
N ARG A 33 -13.14 -11.08 -1.35
CA ARG A 33 -13.31 -10.30 -0.12
C ARG A 33 -14.77 -10.22 0.31
N ASP A 34 -15.68 -9.96 -0.63
CA ASP A 34 -17.12 -9.83 -0.34
C ASP A 34 -17.79 -11.16 0.02
N ALA A 35 -17.37 -12.26 -0.62
CA ALA A 35 -17.84 -13.60 -0.27
C ALA A 35 -17.23 -14.08 1.06
N PHE A 36 -15.92 -13.87 1.24
CA PHE A 36 -15.14 -14.33 2.38
C PHE A 36 -15.38 -13.52 3.64
N LYS A 37 -15.82 -12.26 3.55
CA LYS A 37 -16.18 -11.39 4.68
C LYS A 37 -15.14 -11.40 5.81
N PRO A 38 -13.87 -11.05 5.52
CA PRO A 38 -12.81 -11.11 6.51
C PRO A 38 -13.10 -10.22 7.73
N ASP A 39 -12.70 -10.67 8.92
CA ASP A 39 -12.72 -9.87 10.15
C ASP A 39 -11.52 -8.92 10.24
N VAL A 40 -10.47 -9.21 9.46
CA VAL A 40 -9.27 -8.38 9.28
C VAL A 40 -8.92 -8.38 7.80
N CYS A 41 -8.85 -7.20 7.19
CA CYS A 41 -8.46 -7.03 5.79
C CYS A 41 -7.22 -6.14 5.73
N ILE A 42 -6.15 -6.64 5.12
CA ILE A 42 -4.84 -5.99 5.09
C ILE A 42 -4.49 -5.65 3.65
N HIS A 43 -4.12 -4.39 3.40
CA HIS A 43 -3.30 -4.07 2.23
C HIS A 43 -1.83 -4.04 2.67
N LEU A 44 -0.99 -4.89 2.08
CA LEU A 44 0.40 -5.07 2.48
C LEU A 44 1.32 -3.94 2.00
N GLY A 45 0.92 -3.14 1.02
CA GLY A 45 1.69 -1.99 0.57
C GLY A 45 1.92 -2.02 -0.92
N ASP A 46 2.64 -1.03 -1.43
CA ASP A 46 2.81 -0.77 -2.85
C ASP A 46 1.44 -0.72 -3.56
N PHE A 47 0.54 0.11 -3.01
CA PHE A 47 -0.74 0.42 -3.64
C PHE A 47 -0.64 1.60 -4.60
N CYS A 48 0.39 2.42 -4.48
CA CYS A 48 0.81 3.39 -5.49
C CYS A 48 2.18 2.98 -6.04
N ASP A 49 2.46 3.21 -7.31
CA ASP A 49 3.78 2.91 -7.87
C ASP A 49 4.81 4.01 -7.61
N THR A 50 4.37 5.27 -7.53
CA THR A 50 5.18 6.46 -7.26
C THR A 50 6.40 6.59 -8.19
N THR A 51 6.21 6.22 -9.47
CA THR A 51 7.29 6.08 -10.46
C THR A 51 8.17 7.32 -10.58
N ALA A 52 7.56 8.51 -10.65
CA ALA A 52 8.27 9.79 -10.73
C ALA A 52 9.14 10.10 -9.49
N PHE A 53 8.89 9.46 -8.35
CA PHE A 53 9.63 9.63 -7.11
C PHE A 53 10.74 8.58 -6.91
N ARG A 54 10.89 7.62 -7.83
CA ARG A 54 11.91 6.57 -7.69
C ARG A 54 13.31 7.12 -7.91
N SER A 55 14.30 6.51 -7.27
CA SER A 55 15.71 6.78 -7.55
C SER A 55 16.03 6.51 -9.02
N GLY A 56 16.64 7.49 -9.70
CA GLY A 56 16.97 7.40 -11.12
C GLY A 56 15.88 7.87 -12.07
N ALA A 57 14.73 8.35 -11.58
CA ALA A 57 13.71 8.95 -12.45
C ALA A 57 14.23 10.21 -13.17
N LYS A 58 14.95 11.08 -12.44
CA LYS A 58 15.41 12.38 -12.93
C LYS A 58 16.18 12.28 -14.24
N GLY A 59 15.76 13.04 -15.25
CA GLY A 59 16.35 13.06 -16.58
C GLY A 59 15.96 11.86 -17.46
N THR A 60 15.02 11.03 -17.02
CA THR A 60 14.47 9.90 -17.79
C THR A 60 12.98 10.10 -18.06
N SER A 61 12.36 9.20 -18.84
CA SER A 61 10.91 9.19 -19.06
C SER A 61 10.11 9.14 -17.76
N ASP A 62 10.64 8.46 -16.74
CA ASP A 62 9.97 8.23 -15.48
C ASP A 62 9.77 9.50 -14.66
N GLU A 63 10.64 10.52 -14.81
CA GLU A 63 10.42 11.85 -14.20
C GLU A 63 9.12 12.51 -14.69
N SER A 64 8.67 12.15 -15.89
CA SER A 64 7.46 12.69 -16.52
C SER A 64 6.21 11.84 -16.28
N GLU A 65 6.31 10.74 -15.53
CA GLU A 65 5.15 9.89 -15.23
C GLU A 65 4.11 10.67 -14.40
N PRO A 66 2.83 10.68 -14.80
CA PRO A 66 1.80 11.40 -14.07
C PRO A 66 1.60 10.87 -12.65
N ILE A 67 1.74 11.74 -11.64
CA ILE A 67 1.60 11.38 -10.22
C ILE A 67 0.14 11.08 -9.86
N GLN A 68 -0.80 11.97 -10.19
CA GLN A 68 -2.18 11.87 -9.71
C GLN A 68 -2.92 10.60 -10.20
N PRO A 69 -2.82 10.19 -11.48
CA PRO A 69 -3.49 8.98 -11.95
C PRO A 69 -3.07 7.71 -11.17
N ASP A 70 -1.78 7.58 -10.84
CA ASP A 70 -1.28 6.49 -10.01
C ASP A 70 -1.90 6.51 -8.60
N VAL A 71 -1.89 7.69 -7.95
CA VAL A 71 -2.47 7.90 -6.62
C VAL A 71 -3.97 7.63 -6.59
N ASP A 72 -4.71 8.13 -7.59
CA ASP A 72 -6.15 7.91 -7.73
C ASP A 72 -6.46 6.41 -7.88
N GLY A 73 -5.65 5.68 -8.67
CA GLY A 73 -5.78 4.23 -8.83
C GLY A 73 -5.54 3.47 -7.54
N GLY A 74 -4.50 3.83 -6.78
CA GLY A 74 -4.20 3.23 -5.48
C GLY A 74 -5.29 3.49 -4.46
N ILE A 75 -5.74 4.74 -4.34
CA ILE A 75 -6.84 5.15 -3.44
C ILE A 75 -8.15 4.45 -3.81
N ASP A 76 -8.51 4.43 -5.09
CA ASP A 76 -9.72 3.75 -5.57
C ASP A 76 -9.72 2.25 -5.19
N PHE A 77 -8.56 1.59 -5.30
CA PHE A 77 -8.45 0.21 -4.86
C PHE A 77 -8.60 0.05 -3.34
N LEU A 78 -7.96 0.91 -2.54
CA LEU A 78 -8.12 0.89 -1.07
C LEU A 78 -9.59 1.12 -0.67
N GLU A 79 -10.27 2.07 -1.29
CA GLU A 79 -11.69 2.35 -1.02
C GLU A 79 -12.59 1.16 -1.37
N LYS A 80 -12.31 0.44 -2.46
CA LYS A 80 -13.05 -0.77 -2.86
C LYS A 80 -12.75 -1.96 -1.95
N LEU A 81 -11.48 -2.17 -1.61
CA LEU A 81 -11.01 -3.28 -0.76
C LEU A 81 -11.56 -3.16 0.67
N ARG A 82 -11.64 -1.91 1.17
CA ARG A 82 -12.02 -1.59 2.56
C ARG A 82 -11.12 -2.29 3.58
N PRO A 83 -9.79 -2.07 3.54
CA PRO A 83 -8.87 -2.62 4.51
C PRO A 83 -9.12 -2.05 5.91
N THR A 84 -8.78 -2.83 6.92
CA THR A 84 -8.67 -2.40 8.32
C THR A 84 -7.24 -2.00 8.67
N LEU A 85 -6.27 -2.46 7.88
CA LEU A 85 -4.85 -2.21 8.06
C LEU A 85 -4.22 -1.97 6.68
N VAL A 86 -3.48 -0.89 6.52
CA VAL A 86 -2.77 -0.53 5.29
C VAL A 86 -1.32 -0.32 5.65
N PHE A 87 -0.42 -1.05 5.02
CA PHE A 87 1.01 -0.82 5.14
C PHE A 87 1.48 0.09 4.01
N CYS A 88 2.45 0.95 4.30
CA CYS A 88 3.29 1.58 3.29
C CYS A 88 4.38 0.58 2.88
N GLY A 89 4.48 0.29 1.60
CA GLY A 89 5.59 -0.46 1.04
C GLY A 89 6.79 0.43 0.74
N ASN A 90 7.78 -0.12 0.03
CA ASN A 90 8.95 0.63 -0.39
C ASN A 90 8.63 1.65 -1.50
N HIS A 91 7.47 1.54 -2.16
CA HIS A 91 7.00 2.55 -3.10
C HIS A 91 6.45 3.78 -2.37
N GLU A 92 5.59 3.62 -1.37
CA GLU A 92 5.10 4.75 -0.58
C GLU A 92 6.20 5.40 0.26
N ASP A 93 7.19 4.63 0.74
CA ASP A 93 8.36 5.16 1.46
C ASP A 93 9.14 6.23 0.66
N ARG A 94 9.16 6.13 -0.67
CA ARG A 94 9.80 7.14 -1.53
C ARG A 94 9.21 8.52 -1.25
N LEU A 95 7.90 8.63 -1.03
CA LEU A 95 7.23 9.89 -0.73
C LEU A 95 7.72 10.46 0.61
N TYR A 96 7.83 9.61 1.63
CA TYR A 96 8.30 10.04 2.96
C TYR A 96 9.74 10.56 2.93
N ARG A 97 10.58 10.03 2.03
CA ARG A 97 11.92 10.61 1.79
C ARG A 97 11.84 11.89 0.96
N MET A 98 11.05 11.90 -0.10
CA MET A 98 10.97 13.01 -1.05
C MET A 98 10.28 14.26 -0.49
N GLN A 99 9.43 14.13 0.54
CA GLN A 99 8.86 15.29 1.24
C GLN A 99 9.95 16.18 1.88
N HIS A 100 11.16 15.65 2.08
CA HIS A 100 12.32 16.39 2.61
C HIS A 100 13.31 16.82 1.50
N SER A 101 12.92 16.72 0.23
CA SER A 101 13.75 17.16 -0.91
C SER A 101 14.05 18.67 -0.83
N SER A 102 15.25 19.06 -1.28
CA SER A 102 15.61 20.48 -1.43
C SER A 102 14.89 21.16 -2.59
N ASN A 103 14.26 20.40 -3.49
CA ASN A 103 13.38 20.95 -4.51
C ASN A 103 11.98 21.13 -3.92
N ALA A 104 11.55 22.39 -3.77
CA ALA A 104 10.27 22.75 -3.17
C ALA A 104 9.05 22.12 -3.88
N ILE A 105 9.09 21.97 -5.21
CA ILE A 105 8.00 21.35 -5.98
C ILE A 105 7.91 19.87 -5.64
N VAL A 106 9.04 19.15 -5.65
CA VAL A 106 9.08 17.71 -5.33
C VAL A 106 8.64 17.47 -3.89
N SER A 107 9.14 18.25 -2.95
CA SER A 107 8.77 18.18 -1.54
C SER A 107 7.27 18.41 -1.35
N HIS A 108 6.71 19.45 -1.98
CA HIS A 108 5.28 19.77 -1.91
C HIS A 108 4.41 18.65 -2.49
N CYS A 109 4.75 18.13 -3.67
CA CYS A 109 3.99 17.04 -4.30
C CYS A 109 4.04 15.77 -3.44
N ALA A 110 5.20 15.38 -2.92
CA ALA A 110 5.32 14.20 -2.07
C ALA A 110 4.49 14.33 -0.78
N ALA A 111 4.55 15.50 -0.11
CA ALA A 111 3.75 15.78 1.08
C ALA A 111 2.24 15.76 0.78
N GLY A 112 1.83 16.27 -0.39
CA GLY A 112 0.44 16.22 -0.86
C GLY A 112 -0.08 14.79 -0.98
N VAL A 113 0.68 13.92 -1.64
CA VAL A 113 0.30 12.49 -1.79
C VAL A 113 0.21 11.79 -0.43
N ILE A 114 1.16 12.04 0.49
CA ILE A 114 1.10 11.48 1.85
C ILE A 114 -0.19 11.92 2.56
N ALA A 115 -0.56 13.19 2.46
CA ALA A 115 -1.78 13.71 3.08
C ALA A 115 -3.05 13.06 2.49
N GLU A 116 -3.09 12.79 1.18
CA GLU A 116 -4.18 12.06 0.54
C GLU A 116 -4.30 10.63 1.05
N ILE A 117 -3.17 9.90 1.15
CA ILE A 117 -3.13 8.54 1.69
C ILE A 117 -3.63 8.51 3.13
N GLN A 118 -3.12 9.40 3.99
CA GLN A 118 -3.52 9.50 5.40
C GLN A 118 -5.00 9.84 5.54
N LYS A 119 -5.52 10.77 4.72
CA LYS A 119 -6.93 11.13 4.69
C LYS A 119 -7.81 9.95 4.30
N THR A 120 -7.43 9.20 3.26
CA THR A 120 -8.16 8.01 2.80
C THR A 120 -8.17 6.92 3.88
N CYS A 121 -7.03 6.62 4.49
CA CYS A 121 -6.96 5.65 5.58
C CYS A 121 -7.82 6.08 6.78
N GLY A 122 -7.81 7.36 7.13
CA GLY A 122 -8.67 7.94 8.16
C GLY A 122 -10.17 7.79 7.86
N LYS A 123 -10.59 8.06 6.60
CA LYS A 123 -11.97 7.85 6.13
C LYS A 123 -12.39 6.38 6.23
N LEU A 124 -11.49 5.46 5.87
CA LEU A 124 -11.71 4.01 5.94
C LEU A 124 -11.65 3.47 7.38
N LYS A 125 -11.17 4.27 8.34
CA LYS A 125 -10.81 3.85 9.70
C LYS A 125 -9.80 2.69 9.68
N ALA A 126 -8.92 2.70 8.68
CA ALA A 126 -7.82 1.76 8.55
C ALA A 126 -6.60 2.31 9.30
N GLU A 127 -5.93 1.45 10.07
CA GLU A 127 -4.61 1.80 10.61
C GLU A 127 -3.61 1.87 9.45
N LEU A 128 -2.88 2.98 9.34
CA LEU A 128 -1.76 3.13 8.41
C LEU A 128 -0.46 2.76 9.13
N VAL A 129 0.25 1.77 8.60
CA VAL A 129 1.57 1.34 9.07
C VAL A 129 2.62 1.93 8.16
N GLU A 130 3.24 3.02 8.60
CA GLU A 130 4.36 3.64 7.88
C GLU A 130 5.51 2.66 7.67
N TRP A 131 6.32 2.92 6.65
CA TRP A 131 7.50 2.11 6.39
C TRP A 131 8.60 2.45 7.39
N SER A 132 9.16 1.43 8.04
CA SER A 132 10.23 1.60 9.04
C SER A 132 11.41 0.67 8.79
N GLY A 133 11.63 0.28 7.53
CA GLY A 133 12.64 -0.71 7.16
C GLY A 133 12.37 -2.07 7.77
N ILE A 134 13.44 -2.77 8.17
CA ILE A 134 13.38 -4.17 8.62
C ILE A 134 12.53 -4.42 9.88
N THR A 135 12.20 -3.35 10.60
CA THR A 135 11.38 -3.41 11.81
C THR A 135 9.90 -3.27 11.52
N GLN A 136 9.50 -2.96 10.28
CA GLN A 136 8.09 -2.84 9.93
C GLN A 136 7.37 -4.17 10.20
N GLY A 137 6.16 -4.10 10.75
CA GLY A 137 5.31 -5.27 10.85
C GLY A 137 4.15 -5.14 11.82
N ARG A 138 3.18 -6.05 11.66
CA ARG A 138 2.12 -6.30 12.63
C ARG A 138 1.95 -7.80 12.84
N VAL A 139 1.82 -8.22 14.09
CA VAL A 139 1.55 -9.61 14.43
C VAL A 139 0.05 -9.82 14.55
N ILE A 140 -0.50 -10.70 13.71
CA ILE A 140 -1.92 -11.03 13.69
C ILE A 140 -2.04 -12.55 13.62
N GLY A 141 -2.77 -13.14 14.58
CA GLY A 141 -2.96 -14.60 14.61
C GLY A 141 -1.66 -15.40 14.69
N GLY A 142 -0.64 -14.88 15.38
CA GLY A 142 0.67 -15.53 15.53
C GLY A 142 1.62 -15.37 14.33
N HIS A 143 1.21 -14.67 13.27
CA HIS A 143 2.02 -14.44 12.08
C HIS A 143 2.35 -12.95 11.94
N ARG A 144 3.59 -12.64 11.55
CA ARG A 144 4.02 -11.27 11.29
C ARG A 144 3.78 -10.93 9.81
N PHE A 145 2.99 -9.89 9.59
CA PHE A 145 2.76 -9.29 8.27
C PHE A 145 3.72 -8.11 8.11
N MET A 146 4.35 -8.02 6.95
CA MET A 146 5.38 -7.06 6.56
C MET A 146 5.40 -6.96 5.04
N HIS A 147 5.97 -5.89 4.49
CA HIS A 147 6.03 -5.67 3.04
C HIS A 147 7.21 -4.80 2.66
N GLY A 148 7.86 -5.08 1.54
CA GLY A 148 9.00 -4.27 1.09
C GLY A 148 10.11 -4.12 2.14
N VAL A 149 10.25 -5.10 3.05
CA VAL A 149 11.31 -5.15 4.07
C VAL A 149 12.58 -5.78 3.49
N PHE A 150 12.41 -6.80 2.66
CA PHE A 150 13.47 -7.42 1.89
C PHE A 150 13.24 -7.12 0.41
N TYR A 151 13.81 -6.02 -0.08
CA TYR A 151 13.71 -5.61 -1.49
C TYR A 151 15.11 -5.42 -2.07
N ASN A 152 15.48 -6.25 -3.03
CA ASN A 152 16.58 -6.12 -3.99
C ASN A 152 16.55 -7.34 -4.93
N GLU A 153 17.38 -7.36 -5.96
CA GLU A 153 17.42 -8.46 -6.94
C GLU A 153 17.72 -9.85 -6.32
N ASN A 154 18.40 -9.86 -5.17
CA ASN A 154 18.79 -11.07 -4.44
C ASN A 154 17.88 -11.37 -3.23
N ALA A 155 16.85 -10.56 -2.99
CA ALA A 155 15.91 -10.78 -1.91
C ALA A 155 14.85 -11.78 -2.35
N THR A 156 14.40 -12.62 -1.41
CA THR A 156 13.17 -13.38 -1.60
C THR A 156 12.03 -12.38 -1.82
N ARG A 157 11.43 -12.43 -3.01
CA ARG A 157 10.26 -11.60 -3.34
C ARG A 157 9.07 -12.04 -2.49
N ASP A 158 8.29 -11.06 -2.07
CA ASP A 158 7.04 -11.21 -1.32
C ASP A 158 5.89 -11.76 -2.19
#